data_AF-A0A960QY49-F1
#
_entry.id   AF-A0A960QY49-F1
#
_cell.length_a   1.000
_cell.length_b   1.000
_cell.length_c   1.000
_cell.angle_alpha   90.00
_cell.angle_beta   90.00
_cell.angle_gamma   90.00
#
_symmetry.space_group_name_H-M   'P 1'
#
loop_
_entity.id
_entity.type
_entity.pdbx_description
1 polymer ?
#
loop_
_entity_poly.entity_id
_entity_poly.type
_entity_poly.pdbx_seq_one_letter_code
_entity_poly.pdbx_strand_id
1 'polypeptide(L)'
;MSLIALMSVGVISLVVWLVLIFLSITDGIEKNWLSKLTSLNAPIRITPTDAYYHSYYYQIDSISNASDFRYKSIGEKSVALLTDPYTTDDREIPPRWPEKITQEDGSTKDLVKEAFQIIETFGLKAQDYEVSGAVLKLRMIRPQGIAFTPTQEKSQGYLTQVSYISSFCGKSPELPSLIDPPRVEDLNHLFFLANVSSSGTKEDTPEEVKRVSVSEFQKRLEALLTHIKIQKMRTTSHRWQSLALLLPEGVEFDANAPIKRGQISHLSLPLEKKNSGGKLVRRGEHLLFVGKDGSTHVLSLATPLFIDGLLTLEAKVLPPQISTLHSLRDLRIEVKTSLQGQPLGGQIPWDGLEVAEAETEMFFEKEPAIPPPWPYIVQSEAKLPNTLEPAVVLPKHYQNNGVKMGDIGYFSYGAATSSS
;
A
#
# COMPACT_ATOMS: atom_id res chain seq x y z
N MET A 1 -39.66 17.67 -51.15
CA MET A 1 -40.19 17.10 -49.89
C MET A 1 -39.42 15.88 -49.38
N SER A 2 -38.90 14.98 -50.23
CA SER A 2 -38.23 13.74 -49.79
C SER A 2 -36.94 13.95 -48.94
N LEU A 3 -36.08 14.91 -49.30
CA LEU A 3 -34.82 15.16 -48.57
C LEU A 3 -35.04 15.70 -47.14
N ILE A 4 -36.02 16.59 -46.96
CA ILE A 4 -36.34 17.19 -45.66
C ILE A 4 -36.92 16.14 -44.72
N ALA A 5 -37.78 15.25 -45.23
CA ALA A 5 -38.29 14.11 -44.47
C ALA A 5 -37.17 13.14 -44.06
N LEU A 6 -36.24 12.82 -44.97
CA LEU A 6 -35.09 11.95 -44.67
C LEU A 6 -34.18 12.57 -43.60
N MET A 7 -33.90 13.86 -43.70
CA MET A 7 -33.08 14.59 -42.72
C MET A 7 -33.77 14.67 -41.37
N SER A 8 -35.09 14.89 -41.33
CA SER A 8 -35.88 14.90 -40.10
C SER A 8 -35.86 13.53 -39.40
N VAL A 9 -35.99 12.43 -40.14
CA VAL A 9 -35.91 11.07 -39.57
C VAL A 9 -34.51 10.79 -39.02
N GLY A 10 -33.46 11.23 -39.72
CA GLY A 10 -32.08 11.09 -39.25
C GLY A 10 -31.82 11.85 -37.95
N VAL A 11 -32.31 13.09 -37.84
CA VAL A 11 -32.17 13.90 -36.62
C VAL A 11 -32.96 13.30 -35.47
N ILE A 12 -34.21 12.88 -35.69
CA ILE A 12 -35.03 12.25 -34.64
C ILE A 12 -34.39 10.93 -34.17
N SER A 13 -33.90 10.10 -35.10
CA SER A 13 -33.20 8.86 -34.78
C SER A 13 -31.94 9.10 -33.94
N LEU A 14 -31.14 10.10 -34.30
CA LEU A 14 -29.95 10.50 -33.53
C LEU A 14 -30.32 10.94 -32.11
N VAL A 15 -31.36 11.77 -31.96
CA VAL A 15 -31.83 12.23 -30.66
C VAL A 15 -32.32 11.05 -29.81
N VAL A 16 -33.11 10.15 -30.37
CA VAL A 16 -33.58 8.95 -29.67
C VAL A 16 -32.42 8.06 -29.25
N TRP A 17 -31.43 7.86 -30.13
CA TRP A 17 -30.24 7.06 -29.83
C TRP A 17 -29.39 7.67 -28.71
N LEU A 18 -29.19 9.00 -28.72
CA LEU A 18 -28.49 9.70 -27.64
C LEU A 18 -29.23 9.58 -26.31
N VAL A 19 -30.56 9.69 -26.30
CA VAL A 19 -31.38 9.50 -25.10
C VAL A 19 -31.26 8.07 -24.57
N LEU A 20 -31.31 7.05 -25.45
CA LEU A 20 -31.14 5.66 -25.03
C LEU A 20 -29.74 5.39 -24.45
N ILE A 21 -28.69 5.96 -25.03
CA ILE A 21 -27.33 5.88 -24.47
C ILE A 21 -27.26 6.55 -23.11
N PHE A 22 -27.83 7.75 -22.98
CA PHE A 22 -27.83 8.47 -21.73
C PHE A 22 -28.55 7.67 -20.64
N LEU A 23 -29.74 7.14 -20.94
CA LEU A 23 -30.50 6.30 -20.01
C LEU A 23 -29.76 5.01 -19.62
N SER A 24 -29.07 4.38 -20.59
CA SER A 24 -28.25 3.19 -20.34
C SER A 24 -27.05 3.48 -19.43
N ILE A 25 -26.38 4.62 -19.65
CA ILE A 25 -25.28 5.07 -18.80
C ILE A 25 -25.80 5.38 -17.39
N THR A 26 -26.93 6.08 -17.26
CA THR A 26 -27.48 6.41 -15.93
C THR A 26 -27.92 5.16 -15.18
N ASP A 27 -28.59 4.19 -15.82
CA ASP A 27 -29.01 2.94 -15.18
C ASP A 27 -27.79 2.08 -14.77
N GLY A 28 -26.75 2.05 -15.60
CA GLY A 28 -25.48 1.40 -15.26
C GLY A 28 -24.77 2.06 -14.07
N ILE A 29 -24.73 3.39 -14.02
CA ILE A 29 -24.18 4.15 -12.89
C ILE A 29 -25.02 3.92 -11.63
N GLU A 30 -26.34 4.00 -11.72
CA GLU A 30 -27.25 3.82 -10.60
C GLU A 30 -27.12 2.41 -10.02
N LYS A 31 -27.14 1.36 -10.84
CA LYS A 31 -26.93 -0.02 -10.38
C LYS A 31 -25.59 -0.21 -9.70
N ASN A 32 -24.53 0.38 -10.24
CA ASN A 32 -23.20 0.34 -9.63
C ASN A 32 -23.17 1.08 -8.29
N TRP A 33 -23.79 2.26 -8.21
CA TRP A 33 -23.93 3.01 -6.97
C TRP A 33 -24.77 2.28 -5.94
N LEU A 34 -25.90 1.70 -6.33
CA LEU A 34 -26.78 0.94 -5.45
C LEU A 34 -26.06 -0.30 -4.93
N SER A 35 -25.37 -1.04 -5.79
CA SER A 35 -24.54 -2.18 -5.41
C SER A 35 -23.46 -1.75 -4.41
N LYS A 36 -22.72 -0.66 -4.68
CA LYS A 36 -21.69 -0.12 -3.78
C LYS A 36 -22.23 0.40 -2.45
N LEU A 37 -23.40 1.03 -2.43
CA LEU A 37 -24.04 1.52 -1.21
C LEU A 37 -24.60 0.37 -0.38
N THR A 38 -25.16 -0.64 -1.06
CA THR A 38 -25.65 -1.85 -0.42
C THR A 38 -24.48 -2.63 0.17
N SER A 39 -23.36 -2.78 -0.56
CA SER A 39 -22.18 -3.49 -0.03
C SER A 39 -21.55 -2.83 1.18
N LEU A 40 -21.47 -1.50 1.19
CA LEU A 40 -20.89 -0.75 2.31
C LEU A 40 -21.74 -0.84 3.59
N ASN A 41 -23.03 -1.15 3.45
CA ASN A 41 -23.99 -1.34 4.54
C ASN A 41 -24.46 -2.81 4.71
N ALA A 42 -23.90 -3.74 3.94
CA ALA A 42 -24.33 -5.14 3.89
C ALA A 42 -24.11 -5.94 5.19
N PRO A 43 -23.03 -5.75 5.99
CA PRO A 43 -22.84 -6.57 7.17
C PRO A 43 -23.82 -6.15 8.27
N ILE A 44 -24.47 -7.13 8.89
CA ILE A 44 -25.30 -6.88 10.07
C ILE A 44 -24.39 -6.47 11.21
N ARG A 45 -24.65 -5.29 11.75
CA ARG A 45 -23.86 -4.70 12.83
C ARG A 45 -24.54 -5.01 14.16
N ILE A 46 -23.78 -5.64 15.07
CA ILE A 46 -24.19 -5.81 16.45
C ILE A 46 -23.58 -4.65 17.25
N THR A 47 -24.44 -3.80 17.79
CA THR A 47 -24.04 -2.68 18.64
C THR A 47 -24.54 -2.93 20.06
N PRO A 48 -23.64 -2.95 21.07
CA PRO A 48 -24.04 -3.05 22.46
C PRO A 48 -24.94 -1.89 22.87
N THR A 49 -25.95 -2.17 23.70
CA THR A 49 -26.80 -1.14 24.31
C THR A 49 -26.23 -0.72 25.67
N ASP A 50 -26.68 0.41 26.21
CA ASP A 50 -26.33 0.82 27.58
C ASP A 50 -26.68 -0.27 28.60
N ALA A 51 -27.79 -0.99 28.40
CA ALA A 51 -28.17 -2.10 29.26
C ALA A 51 -27.13 -3.24 29.25
N TYR A 52 -26.48 -3.50 28.11
CA TYR A 52 -25.41 -4.50 28.02
C TYR A 52 -24.18 -4.08 28.81
N TYR A 53 -23.73 -2.83 28.69
CA TYR A 53 -22.58 -2.32 29.45
C TYR A 53 -22.81 -2.33 30.96
N HIS A 54 -24.07 -2.20 31.39
CA HIS A 54 -24.47 -2.31 32.80
C HIS A 54 -24.82 -3.75 33.23
N SER A 55 -24.66 -4.74 32.35
CA SER A 55 -25.00 -6.14 32.64
C SER A 55 -23.84 -6.92 33.26
N TYR A 56 -24.16 -8.07 33.85
CA TYR A 56 -23.18 -9.03 34.37
C TYR A 56 -22.11 -9.35 33.31
N TYR A 57 -22.56 -9.62 32.09
CA TYR A 57 -21.73 -10.13 30.99
C TYR A 57 -20.60 -9.20 30.59
N TYR A 58 -20.82 -7.89 30.62
CA TYR A 58 -19.76 -6.93 30.31
C TYR A 58 -18.89 -6.68 31.55
N GLN A 59 -19.52 -6.50 32.72
CA GLN A 59 -18.78 -6.09 33.91
C GLN A 59 -17.87 -7.18 34.47
N ILE A 60 -18.25 -8.45 34.33
CA ILE A 60 -17.53 -9.57 34.90
C ILE A 60 -16.07 -9.68 34.44
N ASP A 61 -15.78 -9.24 33.21
CA ASP A 61 -14.42 -9.26 32.65
C ASP A 61 -13.43 -8.41 33.46
N SER A 62 -13.91 -7.31 34.07
CA SER A 62 -13.05 -6.41 34.86
C SER A 62 -12.52 -7.02 36.16
N ILE A 63 -13.14 -8.10 36.63
CA ILE A 63 -12.76 -8.77 37.87
C ILE A 63 -12.22 -10.18 37.65
N SER A 64 -12.22 -10.66 36.41
CA SER A 64 -11.72 -11.97 36.04
C SER A 64 -10.29 -11.94 35.54
N ASN A 65 -9.47 -12.84 36.08
CA ASN A 65 -8.09 -13.06 35.67
C ASN A 65 -8.00 -13.62 34.24
N ALA A 66 -8.97 -14.44 33.79
CA ALA A 66 -9.00 -14.97 32.43
C ALA A 66 -9.33 -13.90 31.35
N SER A 67 -9.70 -12.69 31.78
CA SER A 67 -9.85 -11.50 30.94
C SER A 67 -8.76 -10.46 31.18
N ASP A 68 -7.69 -10.80 31.89
CA ASP A 68 -6.64 -9.87 32.31
C ASP A 68 -7.20 -8.61 33.00
N PHE A 69 -8.32 -8.78 33.73
CA PHE A 69 -9.05 -7.70 34.41
C PHE A 69 -9.49 -6.55 33.48
N ARG A 70 -9.72 -6.84 32.19
CA ARG A 70 -10.06 -5.85 31.17
C ARG A 70 -11.37 -6.22 30.48
N TYR A 71 -12.23 -5.22 30.27
CA TYR A 71 -13.46 -5.40 29.51
C TYR A 71 -13.19 -5.94 28.12
N LYS A 72 -13.96 -6.96 27.70
CA LYS A 72 -13.91 -7.49 26.34
C LYS A 72 -15.08 -6.92 25.52
N SER A 73 -14.79 -6.59 24.28
CA SER A 73 -15.79 -6.25 23.27
C SER A 73 -16.70 -7.46 22.96
N ILE A 74 -17.85 -7.19 22.34
CA ILE A 74 -18.73 -8.25 21.82
C ILE A 74 -17.98 -9.14 20.82
N GLY A 75 -17.11 -8.53 20.00
CA GLY A 75 -16.27 -9.25 19.05
C GLY A 75 -15.36 -10.26 19.75
N GLU A 76 -14.59 -9.81 20.74
CA GLU A 76 -13.69 -10.68 21.52
C GLU A 76 -14.45 -11.81 22.24
N LYS A 77 -15.62 -11.51 22.82
CA LYS A 77 -16.47 -12.52 23.47
C LYS A 77 -17.02 -13.56 22.49
N SER A 78 -17.35 -13.17 21.27
CA SER A 78 -17.88 -14.09 20.26
C SER A 78 -16.90 -15.21 19.90
N VAL A 79 -15.60 -14.89 19.88
CA VAL A 79 -14.52 -15.84 19.55
C VAL A 79 -13.92 -16.52 20.78
N ALA A 80 -14.21 -16.01 21.98
CA ALA A 80 -13.71 -16.58 23.23
C ALA A 80 -14.25 -17.99 23.47
N LEU A 81 -13.42 -18.85 24.05
CA LEU A 81 -13.83 -20.21 24.42
C LEU A 81 -15.03 -20.17 25.39
N LEU A 82 -14.93 -19.32 26.41
CA LEU A 82 -15.98 -19.04 27.39
C LEU A 82 -16.31 -17.55 27.37
N THR A 83 -17.60 -17.24 27.24
CA THR A 83 -18.10 -15.84 27.27
C THR A 83 -18.17 -15.29 28.70
N ASP A 84 -18.38 -16.19 29.67
CA ASP A 84 -18.23 -15.96 31.09
C ASP A 84 -16.83 -16.45 31.53
N PRO A 85 -15.85 -15.56 31.69
CA PRO A 85 -14.48 -15.93 32.05
C PRO A 85 -14.32 -16.18 33.56
N TYR A 86 -15.34 -15.91 34.37
CA TYR A 86 -15.22 -15.87 35.82
C TYR A 86 -15.04 -17.25 36.44
N THR A 87 -14.11 -17.34 37.38
CA THR A 87 -13.82 -18.54 38.18
C THR A 87 -13.86 -18.22 39.67
N THR A 88 -13.91 -19.24 40.53
CA THR A 88 -13.92 -19.03 42.00
C THR A 88 -12.64 -18.41 42.54
N ASP A 89 -11.56 -18.44 41.76
CA ASP A 89 -10.25 -17.88 42.11
C ASP A 89 -10.14 -16.38 41.76
N ASP A 90 -11.16 -15.83 41.08
CA ASP A 90 -11.25 -14.42 40.73
C ASP A 90 -11.69 -13.55 41.92
N ARG A 91 -11.72 -12.23 41.72
CA ARG A 91 -12.14 -11.31 42.78
C ARG A 91 -13.62 -11.51 43.10
N GLU A 92 -13.95 -11.48 44.38
CA GLU A 92 -15.32 -11.64 44.84
C GLU A 92 -16.28 -10.63 44.17
N ILE A 93 -17.40 -11.14 43.67
CA ILE A 93 -18.44 -10.35 43.03
C ILE A 93 -19.12 -9.45 44.10
N PRO A 94 -19.17 -8.12 43.90
CA PRO A 94 -19.82 -7.21 44.84
C PRO A 94 -21.32 -7.52 45.08
N PRO A 95 -21.88 -7.22 46.27
CA PRO A 95 -23.27 -7.55 46.59
C PRO A 95 -24.35 -6.89 45.72
N ARG A 96 -24.02 -5.80 45.02
CA ARG A 96 -24.94 -5.07 44.11
C ARG A 96 -24.60 -5.29 42.64
N TRP A 97 -23.90 -6.37 42.31
CA TRP A 97 -23.58 -6.70 40.93
C TRP A 97 -24.84 -7.15 40.18
N PRO A 98 -24.94 -6.89 38.86
CA PRO A 98 -26.06 -7.37 38.08
C PRO A 98 -26.16 -8.90 38.11
N GLU A 99 -27.39 -9.42 38.12
CA GLU A 99 -27.62 -10.86 38.09
C GLU A 99 -27.30 -11.45 36.72
N LYS A 100 -26.76 -12.67 36.72
CA LYS A 100 -26.53 -13.44 35.50
C LYS A 100 -27.79 -14.20 35.09
N ILE A 101 -28.03 -14.32 33.79
CA ILE A 101 -29.13 -15.14 33.28
C ILE A 101 -28.64 -16.57 33.18
N THR A 102 -29.35 -17.50 33.81
CA THR A 102 -29.06 -18.93 33.77
C THR A 102 -29.98 -19.66 32.82
N GLN A 103 -29.46 -20.69 32.16
CA GLN A 103 -30.26 -21.66 31.40
C GLN A 103 -31.01 -22.60 32.37
N GLU A 104 -31.88 -23.46 31.81
CA GLU A 104 -32.64 -24.45 32.59
C GLU A 104 -31.74 -25.46 33.33
N ASP A 105 -30.52 -25.68 32.84
CA ASP A 105 -29.49 -26.53 33.44
C ASP A 105 -28.66 -25.83 34.53
N GLY A 106 -28.92 -24.55 34.80
CA GLY A 106 -28.18 -23.73 35.77
C GLY A 106 -26.87 -23.12 35.24
N SER A 107 -26.50 -23.39 33.98
CA SER A 107 -25.32 -22.77 33.34
C SER A 107 -25.58 -21.30 32.98
N THR A 108 -24.52 -20.48 32.94
CA THR A 108 -24.65 -19.09 32.48
C THR A 108 -25.02 -19.06 31.00
N LYS A 109 -26.09 -18.34 30.64
CA LYS A 109 -26.54 -18.21 29.24
C LYS A 109 -25.58 -17.32 28.44
N ASP A 110 -25.12 -17.79 27.28
CA ASP A 110 -24.20 -17.06 26.41
C ASP A 110 -24.95 -16.17 25.41
N LEU A 111 -25.30 -14.96 25.86
CA LEU A 111 -26.06 -14.00 25.05
C LEU A 111 -25.32 -13.55 23.79
N VAL A 112 -23.99 -13.51 23.82
CA VAL A 112 -23.19 -13.05 22.68
C VAL A 112 -23.24 -14.10 21.58
N LYS A 113 -22.88 -15.35 21.88
CA LYS A 113 -22.88 -16.42 20.86
C LYS A 113 -24.28 -16.71 20.33
N GLU A 114 -25.29 -16.67 21.20
CA GLU A 114 -26.69 -16.83 20.77
C GLU A 114 -27.10 -15.73 19.79
N ALA A 115 -26.75 -14.45 20.05
CA ALA A 115 -27.06 -13.36 19.14
C ALA A 115 -26.42 -13.55 17.75
N PHE A 116 -25.14 -13.93 17.69
CA PHE A 116 -24.47 -14.24 16.43
C PHE A 116 -25.11 -15.45 15.73
N GLN A 117 -25.39 -16.52 16.46
CA GLN A 117 -25.97 -17.75 15.92
C GLN A 117 -27.38 -17.51 15.34
N ILE A 118 -28.22 -16.70 16.00
CA ILE A 118 -29.54 -16.33 15.49
C ILE A 118 -29.40 -15.64 14.12
N ILE A 119 -28.44 -14.72 13.99
CA ILE A 119 -28.25 -13.99 12.73
C ILE A 119 -27.70 -14.91 11.63
N GLU A 120 -26.74 -15.77 11.98
CA GLU A 120 -26.18 -16.77 11.06
C GLU A 120 -27.24 -17.76 10.55
N THR A 121 -28.27 -18.04 11.35
CA THR A 121 -29.39 -18.91 10.95
C THR A 121 -30.18 -18.35 9.76
N PHE A 122 -30.16 -17.03 9.55
CA PHE A 122 -30.76 -16.38 8.37
C PHE A 122 -29.81 -16.33 7.16
N GLY A 123 -28.64 -16.96 7.23
CA GLY A 123 -27.61 -16.88 6.20
C GLY A 123 -26.91 -15.52 6.14
N LEU A 124 -27.06 -14.69 7.17
CA LEU A 124 -26.51 -13.35 7.25
C LEU A 124 -25.23 -13.39 8.08
N LYS A 125 -24.24 -12.59 7.70
CA LYS A 125 -23.01 -12.44 8.47
C LYS A 125 -23.13 -11.25 9.42
N ALA A 126 -23.05 -11.53 10.71
CA ALA A 126 -22.99 -10.52 11.75
C ALA A 126 -21.54 -10.20 12.12
N GLN A 127 -21.33 -8.99 12.62
CA GLN A 127 -20.06 -8.58 13.20
C GLN A 127 -20.25 -7.58 14.32
N ASP A 128 -19.25 -7.48 15.19
CA ASP A 128 -19.17 -6.41 16.16
C ASP A 128 -19.00 -5.07 15.44
N TYR A 129 -19.63 -4.05 16.00
CA TYR A 129 -19.50 -2.69 15.50
C TYR A 129 -19.38 -1.73 16.67
N GLU A 130 -18.14 -1.28 16.90
CA GLU A 130 -17.84 -0.18 17.80
C GLU A 130 -17.34 1.01 16.99
N VAL A 131 -17.74 2.22 17.41
CA VAL A 131 -17.29 3.47 16.82
C VAL A 131 -16.72 4.34 17.92
N SER A 132 -15.50 4.83 17.71
CA SER A 132 -14.86 5.79 18.61
C SER A 132 -14.38 7.01 17.84
N GLY A 133 -14.55 8.19 18.41
CA GLY A 133 -13.99 9.43 17.88
C GLY A 133 -12.57 9.63 18.37
N ALA A 134 -11.63 9.90 17.47
CA ALA A 134 -10.26 10.23 17.82
C ALA A 134 -9.67 11.27 16.87
N VAL A 135 -8.61 11.94 17.31
CA VAL A 135 -7.75 12.71 16.40
C VAL A 135 -6.74 11.75 15.78
N LEU A 136 -6.86 11.50 14.48
CA LEU A 136 -5.89 10.75 13.70
C LEU A 136 -4.76 11.69 13.26
N LYS A 137 -3.52 11.33 13.58
CA LYS A 137 -2.30 12.00 13.08
C LYS A 137 -1.49 10.99 12.27
N LEU A 138 -1.46 11.16 10.96
CA LEU A 138 -0.69 10.35 10.01
C LEU A 138 0.68 10.99 9.79
N ARG A 139 1.74 10.21 9.99
CA ARG A 139 3.12 10.56 9.68
C ARG A 139 3.47 10.00 8.30
N MET A 140 3.75 10.91 7.38
CA MET A 140 4.11 10.61 5.98
C MET A 140 5.61 10.74 5.80
N ILE A 141 6.30 9.63 5.55
CA ILE A 141 7.75 9.62 5.26
C ILE A 141 7.95 9.45 3.76
N ARG A 142 8.69 10.35 3.11
CA ARG A 142 8.87 10.35 1.65
C ARG A 142 10.36 10.32 1.28
N PRO A 143 10.74 9.59 0.23
CA PRO A 143 12.10 9.68 -0.28
C PRO A 143 12.37 11.12 -0.76
N GLN A 144 13.57 11.63 -0.48
CA GLN A 144 14.04 12.92 -0.99
C GLN A 144 15.37 12.75 -1.72
N GLY A 145 15.42 13.22 -2.96
CA GLY A 145 16.60 13.09 -3.82
C GLY A 145 16.52 11.92 -4.81
N ILE A 146 17.67 11.61 -5.43
CA ILE A 146 17.77 10.75 -6.63
C ILE A 146 17.76 9.24 -6.34
N ALA A 147 17.81 8.85 -5.08
CA ALA A 147 17.68 7.46 -4.66
C ALA A 147 16.90 7.44 -3.36
N PHE A 148 16.36 6.27 -2.98
CA PHE A 148 15.74 5.95 -1.69
C PHE A 148 16.62 6.21 -0.45
N THR A 149 17.62 7.08 -0.54
CA THR A 149 18.44 7.61 0.54
C THR A 149 17.65 8.67 1.33
N PRO A 150 17.39 8.44 2.63
CA PRO A 150 16.78 9.46 3.48
C PRO A 150 17.77 10.62 3.69
N THR A 151 17.36 11.85 3.38
CA THR A 151 18.04 13.07 3.84
C THR A 151 17.45 13.52 5.18
N GLN A 152 18.30 13.85 6.15
CA GLN A 152 17.97 13.91 7.58
C GLN A 152 16.90 14.93 8.00
N GLU A 153 16.57 15.96 7.21
CA GLU A 153 15.79 17.10 7.73
C GLU A 153 14.48 17.46 7.00
N LYS A 154 14.12 16.81 5.89
CA LYS A 154 12.99 17.29 5.06
C LYS A 154 12.01 16.22 4.57
N SER A 155 12.21 14.95 4.89
CA SER A 155 11.44 13.82 4.34
C SER A 155 10.09 13.53 5.02
N GLN A 156 9.66 14.34 5.98
CA GLN A 156 8.48 14.04 6.81
C GLN A 156 7.39 15.10 6.68
N GLY A 157 6.15 14.65 6.54
CA GLY A 157 4.94 15.47 6.63
C GLY A 157 3.94 14.84 7.60
N TYR A 158 2.99 15.64 8.08
CA TYR A 158 1.92 15.16 8.95
C TYR A 158 0.56 15.56 8.39
N LEU A 159 -0.41 14.65 8.46
CA LEU A 159 -1.82 14.91 8.20
C LEU A 159 -2.61 14.65 9.47
N THR A 160 -3.30 15.67 9.98
CA THR A 160 -4.08 15.57 11.21
C THR A 160 -5.55 15.81 10.92
N GLN A 161 -6.41 14.90 11.35
CA GLN A 161 -7.86 14.96 11.11
C GLN A 161 -8.64 14.31 12.25
N VAL A 162 -9.77 14.91 12.62
CA VAL A 162 -10.75 14.26 13.50
C VAL A 162 -11.44 13.14 12.72
N SER A 163 -11.38 11.93 13.24
CA SER A 163 -11.83 10.72 12.55
C SER A 163 -12.69 9.86 13.47
N TYR A 164 -13.71 9.23 12.89
CA TYR A 164 -14.41 8.11 13.51
C TYR A 164 -13.69 6.82 13.12
N ILE A 165 -13.34 6.01 14.10
CA ILE A 165 -12.68 4.72 13.95
C ILE A 165 -13.73 3.65 14.20
N SER A 166 -13.75 2.62 13.36
CA SER A 166 -14.63 1.47 13.52
C SER A 166 -13.87 0.15 13.41
N SER A 167 -14.41 -0.92 14.01
CA SER A 167 -13.91 -2.29 13.86
C SER A 167 -13.78 -2.70 12.38
N PHE A 168 -12.72 -3.45 12.05
CA PHE A 168 -12.49 -3.92 10.69
C PHE A 168 -13.34 -5.16 10.36
N CYS A 169 -13.96 -5.12 9.20
CA CYS A 169 -15.07 -5.98 8.78
C CYS A 169 -14.61 -7.12 7.84
N GLY A 170 -13.60 -7.91 8.24
CA GLY A 170 -12.92 -8.86 7.34
C GLY A 170 -13.84 -9.89 6.67
N LYS A 171 -14.90 -10.34 7.37
CA LYS A 171 -15.83 -11.38 6.91
C LYS A 171 -16.93 -10.89 5.96
N SER A 172 -17.03 -9.59 5.72
CA SER A 172 -18.07 -9.06 4.82
C SER A 172 -17.86 -9.58 3.40
N PRO A 173 -18.92 -10.14 2.78
CA PRO A 173 -18.82 -10.73 1.45
C PRO A 173 -18.43 -9.71 0.38
N GLU A 174 -18.72 -8.43 0.63
CA GLU A 174 -18.51 -7.37 -0.34
C GLU A 174 -17.23 -6.57 -0.10
N LEU A 175 -16.59 -6.71 1.06
CA LEU A 175 -15.36 -5.99 1.37
C LEU A 175 -14.23 -6.26 0.35
N PRO A 176 -14.05 -7.48 -0.19
CA PRO A 176 -13.12 -7.75 -1.29
C PRO A 176 -13.27 -6.82 -2.49
N SER A 177 -14.49 -6.39 -2.85
CA SER A 177 -14.74 -5.51 -4.00
C SER A 177 -14.50 -4.03 -3.69
N LEU A 178 -14.40 -3.68 -2.40
CA LEU A 178 -14.21 -2.30 -1.93
C LEU A 178 -12.73 -1.96 -1.69
N ILE A 179 -11.87 -2.97 -1.51
CA ILE A 179 -10.43 -2.80 -1.30
C ILE A 179 -9.74 -2.70 -2.67
N ASP A 180 -9.09 -1.57 -2.92
CA ASP A 180 -8.27 -1.40 -4.11
C ASP A 180 -6.92 -2.13 -3.94
N PRO A 181 -6.37 -2.73 -5.01
CA PRO A 181 -5.01 -3.25 -4.98
C PRO A 181 -3.98 -2.12 -4.79
N PRO A 182 -2.76 -2.43 -4.30
CA PRO A 182 -1.70 -1.44 -4.16
C PRO A 182 -1.38 -0.76 -5.50
N ARG A 183 -1.28 0.57 -5.50
CA ARG A 183 -0.85 1.31 -6.69
C ARG A 183 0.67 1.28 -6.82
N VAL A 184 1.17 1.65 -7.99
CA VAL A 184 2.62 1.75 -8.24
C VAL A 184 3.30 2.71 -7.26
N GLU A 185 2.64 3.80 -6.88
CA GLU A 185 3.16 4.76 -5.88
C GLU A 185 3.25 4.15 -4.47
N ASP A 186 2.34 3.25 -4.14
CA ASP A 186 2.30 2.51 -2.87
C ASP A 186 3.41 1.45 -2.85
N LEU A 187 3.60 0.70 -3.94
CA LEU A 187 4.68 -0.28 -4.07
C LEU A 187 6.06 0.38 -3.92
N ASN A 188 6.29 1.48 -4.64
CA ASN A 188 7.54 2.24 -4.53
C ASN A 188 7.77 2.78 -3.11
N HIS A 189 6.69 3.15 -2.41
CA HIS A 189 6.78 3.57 -1.02
C HIS A 189 7.08 2.41 -0.06
N LEU A 190 6.51 1.23 -0.28
CA LEU A 190 6.82 0.05 0.52
C LEU A 190 8.28 -0.40 0.33
N PHE A 191 8.80 -0.37 -0.90
CA PHE A 191 10.23 -0.62 -1.15
C PHE A 191 11.12 0.42 -0.44
N PHE A 192 10.72 1.69 -0.45
CA PHE A 192 11.41 2.72 0.34
C PHE A 192 11.42 2.39 1.84
N LEU A 193 10.25 2.07 2.41
CA LEU A 193 10.09 1.74 3.83
C LEU A 193 10.75 0.41 4.23
N ALA A 194 11.09 -0.46 3.28
CA ALA A 194 11.90 -1.64 3.58
C ALA A 194 13.27 -1.25 4.13
N ASN A 195 13.89 -0.17 3.66
CA ASN A 195 15.21 0.29 4.13
C ASN A 195 15.16 1.22 5.36
N VAL A 196 13.97 1.68 5.74
CA VAL A 196 13.78 2.82 6.63
C VAL A 196 12.96 2.42 7.84
N SER A 197 13.47 2.75 9.02
CA SER A 197 12.74 2.59 10.27
C SER A 197 11.64 3.63 10.32
N SER A 198 10.42 3.14 10.25
CA SER A 198 9.22 3.91 10.55
C SER A 198 8.86 3.78 12.05
N SER A 199 9.37 2.75 12.74
CA SER A 199 9.18 2.54 14.18
C SER A 199 10.00 3.54 15.01
N GLY A 200 9.30 4.34 15.80
CA GLY A 200 9.82 5.41 16.65
C GLY A 200 8.65 6.14 17.34
N THR A 201 8.89 6.59 18.58
CA THR A 201 7.92 6.87 19.66
C THR A 201 6.90 8.01 19.46
N LYS A 202 5.94 8.04 20.41
CA LYS A 202 4.77 8.93 20.57
C LYS A 202 5.03 10.43 20.36
N GLU A 203 3.95 11.12 19.96
CA GLU A 203 3.65 12.56 19.95
C GLU A 203 4.82 13.60 19.99
N ASP A 204 4.80 14.47 18.97
CA ASP A 204 5.32 15.85 18.94
C ASP A 204 6.82 16.13 18.78
N THR A 205 7.67 15.12 18.62
CA THR A 205 9.05 15.33 18.15
C THR A 205 9.30 14.66 16.79
N PRO A 206 9.68 15.42 15.73
CA PRO A 206 10.12 14.83 14.48
C PRO A 206 11.46 14.12 14.71
N GLU A 207 11.44 12.81 14.98
CA GLU A 207 12.66 12.02 15.07
C GLU A 207 13.26 11.74 13.70
N GLU A 208 14.58 11.58 13.68
CA GLU A 208 15.34 11.23 12.49
C GLU A 208 14.87 9.89 11.88
N VAL A 209 14.72 9.89 10.56
CA VAL A 209 14.47 8.70 9.77
C VAL A 209 15.73 7.82 9.79
N LYS A 210 15.74 6.77 10.63
CA LYS A 210 16.87 5.83 10.74
C LYS A 210 16.74 4.70 9.71
N ARG A 211 17.85 4.05 9.38
CA ARG A 211 17.81 2.79 8.63
C ARG A 211 17.37 1.65 9.56
N VAL A 212 16.61 0.69 9.04
CA VAL A 212 16.29 -0.54 9.78
C VAL A 212 17.53 -1.43 9.91
N SER A 213 17.46 -2.42 10.82
CA SER A 213 18.44 -3.50 10.83
C SER A 213 18.39 -4.30 9.53
N VAL A 214 19.51 -4.94 9.18
CA VAL A 214 19.61 -5.79 7.98
C VAL A 214 18.58 -6.92 8.01
N SER A 215 18.35 -7.54 9.17
CA SER A 215 17.36 -8.60 9.33
C SER A 215 15.93 -8.14 9.05
N GLU A 216 15.56 -6.95 9.53
CA GLU A 216 14.23 -6.38 9.32
C GLU A 216 14.05 -5.94 7.85
N PHE A 217 15.08 -5.35 7.24
CA PHE A 217 15.10 -5.05 5.81
C PHE A 217 14.86 -6.31 4.97
N GLN A 218 15.60 -7.38 5.25
CA GLN A 218 15.51 -8.66 4.55
C GLN A 218 14.10 -9.25 4.68
N LYS A 219 13.52 -9.28 5.89
CA LYS A 219 12.16 -9.76 6.14
C LYS A 219 11.10 -8.96 5.36
N ARG A 220 11.20 -7.63 5.36
CA ARG A 220 10.27 -6.75 4.63
C ARG A 220 10.41 -6.93 3.12
N LEU A 221 11.64 -7.06 2.64
CA LEU A 221 11.91 -7.27 1.22
C LEU A 221 11.41 -8.63 0.74
N GLU A 222 11.55 -9.68 1.55
CA GLU A 222 11.00 -11.01 1.27
C GLU A 222 9.48 -10.99 1.15
N ALA A 223 8.80 -10.35 2.10
CA ALA A 223 7.36 -10.18 2.05
C ALA A 223 6.90 -9.43 0.79
N LEU A 224 7.65 -8.43 0.33
CA LEU A 224 7.35 -7.72 -0.91
C LEU A 224 7.58 -8.59 -2.15
N LEU A 225 8.77 -9.15 -2.30
CA LEU A 225 9.15 -9.86 -3.53
C LEU A 225 8.44 -11.20 -3.71
N THR A 226 7.90 -11.79 -2.65
CA THR A 226 7.10 -13.03 -2.73
C THR A 226 5.77 -12.80 -3.45
N HIS A 227 5.16 -11.62 -3.29
CA HIS A 227 3.80 -11.33 -3.74
C HIS A 227 3.72 -10.26 -4.85
N ILE A 228 4.88 -9.81 -5.35
CA ILE A 228 4.97 -8.82 -6.44
C ILE A 228 5.71 -9.42 -7.62
N LYS A 229 5.08 -9.34 -8.78
CA LYS A 229 5.74 -9.59 -10.06
C LYS A 229 5.94 -8.26 -10.78
N ILE A 230 7.15 -7.73 -10.67
CA ILE A 230 7.55 -6.50 -11.37
C ILE A 230 7.66 -6.81 -12.86
N GLN A 231 6.99 -6.01 -13.67
CA GLN A 231 6.99 -6.14 -15.14
C GLN A 231 7.83 -5.04 -15.78
N LYS A 232 7.66 -3.80 -15.31
CA LYS A 232 8.40 -2.65 -15.81
C LYS A 232 8.90 -1.77 -14.69
N MET A 233 10.06 -1.19 -14.93
CA MET A 233 10.66 -0.15 -14.09
C MET A 233 10.90 1.10 -14.93
N ARG A 234 11.06 2.23 -14.25
CA ARG A 234 11.46 3.49 -14.89
C ARG A 234 12.57 4.14 -14.07
N THR A 235 13.42 4.89 -14.74
CA THR A 235 14.45 5.69 -14.08
C THR A 235 13.81 6.80 -13.25
N THR A 236 14.30 7.04 -12.03
CA THR A 236 13.77 8.08 -11.12
C THR A 236 14.23 9.49 -11.49
N SER A 237 15.33 9.60 -12.22
CA SER A 237 15.89 10.87 -12.64
C SER A 237 16.64 10.74 -13.95
N HIS A 238 16.91 11.89 -14.58
CA HIS A 238 17.81 11.98 -15.73
C HIS A 238 19.25 11.54 -15.39
N ARG A 239 19.60 11.43 -14.09
CA ARG A 239 20.94 11.12 -13.61
C ARG A 239 21.15 9.67 -13.21
N TRP A 240 20.96 8.76 -14.16
CA TRP A 240 21.02 7.33 -13.89
C TRP A 240 22.38 6.69 -14.23
N GLN A 241 23.18 6.41 -13.20
CA GLN A 241 24.58 5.98 -13.34
C GLN A 241 24.75 4.55 -13.89
N SER A 242 23.76 3.66 -13.71
CA SER A 242 23.88 2.26 -14.10
C SER A 242 23.73 2.01 -15.60
N LEU A 243 23.41 3.04 -16.41
CA LEU A 243 23.26 2.91 -17.86
C LEU A 243 24.53 2.38 -18.54
N ALA A 244 25.71 2.77 -18.04
CA ALA A 244 27.00 2.35 -18.59
C ALA A 244 27.13 0.82 -18.71
N LEU A 245 26.55 0.11 -17.74
CA LEU A 245 26.60 -1.35 -17.65
C LEU A 245 25.77 -2.03 -18.74
N LEU A 246 24.73 -1.35 -19.25
CA LEU A 246 23.81 -1.86 -20.25
C LEU A 246 24.26 -1.58 -21.69
N LEU A 247 25.24 -0.69 -21.90
CA LEU A 247 25.71 -0.37 -23.23
C LEU A 247 26.43 -1.59 -23.86
N PRO A 248 25.99 -2.05 -25.04
CA PRO A 248 26.65 -3.14 -25.75
C PRO A 248 28.00 -2.69 -26.32
N GLU A 249 28.92 -3.66 -26.46
CA GLU A 249 30.26 -3.40 -26.98
C GLU A 249 30.22 -3.06 -28.48
N GLY A 250 30.97 -2.03 -28.88
CA GLY A 250 31.12 -1.63 -30.28
C GLY A 250 29.91 -0.93 -30.91
N VAL A 251 28.81 -0.73 -30.18
CA VAL A 251 27.62 -0.03 -30.69
C VAL A 251 27.72 1.47 -30.43
N GLU A 252 27.39 2.28 -31.44
CA GLU A 252 27.43 3.73 -31.36
C GLU A 252 26.09 4.34 -30.92
N PHE A 253 26.19 5.25 -29.95
CA PHE A 253 25.07 6.07 -29.47
C PHE A 253 25.35 7.55 -29.70
N ASP A 254 24.33 8.30 -30.11
CA ASP A 254 24.35 9.76 -30.08
C ASP A 254 24.49 10.22 -28.63
N ALA A 255 25.47 11.09 -28.35
CA ALA A 255 25.67 11.63 -27.01
C ALA A 255 26.12 13.10 -27.04
N ASN A 256 25.85 13.80 -25.94
CA ASN A 256 26.34 15.15 -25.66
C ASN A 256 27.33 15.09 -24.49
N ALA A 257 28.49 15.73 -24.63
CA ALA A 257 29.53 15.74 -23.61
C ALA A 257 29.91 17.18 -23.23
N PRO A 258 29.20 17.81 -22.27
CA PRO A 258 29.57 19.14 -21.81
C PRO A 258 30.94 19.14 -21.12
N ILE A 259 31.86 19.91 -21.70
CA ILE A 259 33.22 20.10 -21.22
C ILE A 259 33.22 21.24 -20.18
N LYS A 260 33.72 20.95 -18.98
CA LYS A 260 33.98 21.96 -17.93
C LYS A 260 35.45 21.88 -17.54
N ARG A 261 36.16 23.01 -17.57
CA ARG A 261 37.59 23.10 -17.23
C ARG A 261 38.46 22.11 -18.01
N GLY A 262 38.15 21.90 -19.29
CA GLY A 262 38.91 21.01 -20.17
C GLY A 262 38.66 19.50 -19.98
N GLN A 263 37.73 19.10 -19.11
CA GLN A 263 37.33 17.71 -18.93
C GLN A 263 35.83 17.51 -19.17
N ILE A 264 35.45 16.34 -19.67
CA ILE A 264 34.04 15.95 -19.81
C ILE A 264 33.47 15.77 -18.40
N SER A 265 32.44 16.55 -18.08
CA SER A 265 31.82 16.51 -16.75
C SER A 265 30.81 15.37 -16.61
N HIS A 266 30.06 15.10 -17.68
CA HIS A 266 29.09 14.01 -17.79
C HIS A 266 28.79 13.78 -19.26
N LEU A 267 28.11 12.67 -19.55
CA LEU A 267 27.57 12.34 -20.87
C LEU A 267 26.04 12.33 -20.79
N SER A 268 25.37 12.90 -21.79
CA SER A 268 23.91 12.82 -21.91
C SER A 268 23.52 12.12 -23.21
N LEU A 269 22.63 11.14 -23.11
CA LEU A 269 22.12 10.37 -24.24
C LEU A 269 20.65 10.72 -24.48
N PRO A 270 20.28 11.23 -25.67
CA PRO A 270 18.88 11.37 -26.05
C PRO A 270 18.23 10.01 -26.23
N LEU A 271 16.93 9.92 -25.89
CA LEU A 271 16.13 8.69 -26.07
C LEU A 271 16.05 8.26 -27.54
N GLU A 272 15.92 9.24 -28.44
CA GLU A 272 15.86 9.04 -29.88
C GLU A 272 17.14 9.53 -30.56
N LYS A 273 17.46 8.96 -31.72
CA LYS A 273 18.59 9.43 -32.53
C LYS A 273 18.39 10.90 -32.86
N LYS A 274 19.37 11.72 -32.48
CA LYS A 274 19.39 13.16 -32.73
C LYS A 274 20.81 13.52 -33.14
N ASN A 275 20.93 14.58 -33.93
CA ASN A 275 22.23 15.07 -34.37
C ASN A 275 22.99 15.75 -33.20
N SER A 276 23.44 14.95 -32.22
CA SER A 276 24.05 15.33 -30.94
C SER A 276 25.49 15.83 -31.10
N GLY A 277 26.13 16.23 -30.00
CA GLY A 277 27.50 16.76 -29.97
C GLY A 277 28.60 15.77 -30.36
N GLY A 278 28.32 14.46 -30.34
CA GLY A 278 29.24 13.40 -30.74
C GLY A 278 28.64 11.99 -30.63
N LYS A 279 29.49 10.98 -30.78
CA LYS A 279 29.18 9.55 -30.68
C LYS A 279 29.85 8.93 -29.45
N LEU A 280 29.14 8.04 -28.78
CA LEU A 280 29.62 7.26 -27.64
C LEU A 280 29.68 5.77 -28.00
N VAL A 281 30.79 5.11 -27.69
CA VAL A 281 30.99 3.67 -27.94
C VAL A 281 31.61 3.03 -26.70
N ARG A 282 31.09 1.88 -26.25
CA ARG A 282 31.75 1.07 -25.22
C ARG A 282 32.80 0.16 -25.86
N ARG A 283 34.01 0.12 -25.28
CA ARG A 283 35.10 -0.79 -25.63
C ARG A 283 35.71 -1.37 -24.35
N GLY A 284 35.42 -2.64 -24.05
CA GLY A 284 35.75 -3.24 -22.75
C GLY A 284 35.26 -2.42 -21.56
N GLU A 285 36.19 -2.04 -20.68
CA GLU A 285 35.97 -1.28 -19.44
C GLU A 285 36.01 0.25 -19.63
N HIS A 286 36.03 0.72 -20.88
CA HIS A 286 36.12 2.13 -21.22
C HIS A 286 34.97 2.59 -22.12
N LEU A 287 34.64 3.87 -21.98
CA LEU A 287 33.73 4.60 -22.84
C LEU A 287 34.55 5.52 -23.74
N LEU A 288 34.35 5.41 -25.04
CA LEU A 288 34.99 6.27 -26.04
C LEU A 288 33.96 7.29 -26.53
N PHE A 289 34.20 8.57 -26.25
CA PHE A 289 33.41 9.66 -26.83
C PHE A 289 34.19 10.30 -27.98
N VAL A 290 33.56 10.37 -29.15
CA VAL A 290 34.08 11.01 -30.37
C VAL A 290 33.23 12.24 -30.67
N GLY A 291 33.79 13.43 -30.46
CA GLY A 291 33.14 14.70 -30.73
C GLY A 291 32.95 14.94 -32.23
N LYS A 292 31.99 15.81 -32.59
CA LYS A 292 31.78 16.25 -33.99
C LYS A 292 33.00 16.93 -34.60
N ASP A 293 33.86 17.51 -33.78
CA ASP A 293 35.14 18.12 -34.15
C ASP A 293 36.27 17.11 -34.36
N GLY A 294 36.00 15.82 -34.19
CA GLY A 294 36.98 14.73 -34.29
C GLY A 294 37.79 14.51 -33.00
N SER A 295 37.54 15.28 -31.94
CA SER A 295 38.16 15.06 -30.64
C SER A 295 37.75 13.69 -30.08
N THR A 296 38.70 12.97 -29.49
CA THR A 296 38.45 11.64 -28.91
C THR A 296 38.82 11.66 -27.43
N HIS A 297 37.88 11.22 -26.60
CA HIS A 297 38.03 11.16 -25.16
C HIS A 297 37.79 9.75 -24.66
N VAL A 298 38.75 9.20 -23.90
CA VAL A 298 38.62 7.92 -23.21
C VAL A 298 38.15 8.17 -21.79
N LEU A 299 37.03 7.56 -21.42
CA LEU A 299 36.32 7.76 -20.17
C LEU A 299 36.16 6.42 -19.43
N SER A 300 36.11 6.47 -18.11
CA SER A 300 35.79 5.30 -17.28
C SER A 300 34.29 4.96 -17.37
N LEU A 301 33.90 3.70 -17.19
CA LEU A 301 32.50 3.31 -16.99
C LEU A 301 31.85 3.99 -15.77
N ALA A 302 32.65 4.49 -14.81
CA ALA A 302 32.16 5.28 -13.68
C ALA A 302 31.78 6.72 -14.06
N THR A 303 32.05 7.16 -15.30
CA THR A 303 31.70 8.50 -15.76
C THR A 303 30.18 8.66 -15.75
N PRO A 304 29.63 9.73 -15.15
CA PRO A 304 28.18 9.92 -15.07
C PRO A 304 27.54 9.97 -16.47
N LEU A 305 26.69 9.00 -16.73
CA LEU A 305 25.87 8.89 -17.93
C LEU A 305 24.43 9.23 -17.58
N PHE A 306 23.87 10.16 -18.33
CA PHE A 306 22.53 10.69 -18.15
C PHE A 306 21.68 10.39 -19.37
N ILE A 307 20.38 10.24 -19.16
CA ILE A 307 19.40 10.09 -20.23
C ILE A 307 18.56 11.35 -20.27
N ASP A 308 18.41 11.92 -21.46
CA ASP A 308 17.49 13.05 -21.69
C ASP A 308 16.04 12.52 -21.72
N GLY A 309 15.50 12.22 -20.54
CA GLY A 309 14.14 11.72 -20.36
C GLY A 309 14.04 10.68 -19.24
N LEU A 310 12.90 9.97 -19.21
CA LEU A 310 12.70 8.79 -18.36
C LEU A 310 12.75 7.56 -19.25
N LEU A 311 13.62 6.61 -18.92
CA LEU A 311 13.72 5.36 -19.66
C LEU A 311 12.86 4.29 -18.96
N THR A 312 11.99 3.64 -19.73
CA THR A 312 11.23 2.48 -19.26
C THR A 312 11.98 1.20 -19.60
N LEU A 313 12.04 0.30 -18.64
CA LEU A 313 12.77 -0.96 -18.68
C LEU A 313 11.76 -2.08 -18.45
N GLU A 314 11.74 -3.10 -19.30
CA GLU A 314 11.19 -4.38 -18.90
C GLU A 314 12.12 -4.96 -17.84
N ALA A 315 11.55 -5.41 -16.73
CA ALA A 315 12.32 -5.83 -15.57
C ALA A 315 11.88 -7.21 -15.11
N LYS A 316 12.85 -8.03 -14.76
CA LYS A 316 12.66 -9.30 -14.08
C LYS A 316 13.58 -9.33 -12.87
N VAL A 317 12.98 -9.39 -11.69
CA VAL A 317 13.73 -9.58 -10.46
C VAL A 317 14.29 -11.00 -10.47
N LEU A 318 15.60 -11.11 -10.36
CA LEU A 318 16.25 -12.42 -10.23
C LEU A 318 15.97 -12.95 -8.81
N PRO A 319 15.72 -14.25 -8.63
CA PRO A 319 15.51 -14.83 -7.30
C PRO A 319 16.63 -14.40 -6.35
N PRO A 320 16.35 -13.55 -5.34
CA PRO A 320 17.40 -13.02 -4.51
C PRO A 320 17.80 -14.06 -3.47
N GLN A 321 19.10 -14.20 -3.21
CA GLN A 321 19.57 -14.74 -1.93
C GLN A 321 19.37 -13.63 -0.89
N ILE A 322 18.13 -13.43 -0.45
CA ILE A 322 17.73 -12.30 0.41
C ILE A 322 18.65 -12.16 1.63
N SER A 323 19.12 -13.28 2.17
CA SER A 323 20.08 -13.35 3.28
C SER A 323 21.40 -12.61 3.06
N THR A 324 21.79 -12.34 1.81
CA THR A 324 23.04 -11.64 1.45
C THR A 324 22.88 -10.14 1.20
N LEU A 325 21.63 -9.65 1.15
CA LEU A 325 21.34 -8.25 0.82
C LEU A 325 21.45 -7.36 2.07
N HIS A 326 22.21 -6.26 1.96
CA HIS A 326 22.31 -5.25 3.02
C HIS A 326 21.44 -4.01 2.73
N SER A 327 21.10 -3.79 1.47
CA SER A 327 20.28 -2.67 1.01
C SER A 327 19.59 -2.99 -0.32
N LEU A 328 18.61 -2.18 -0.71
CA LEU A 328 17.99 -2.30 -2.04
C LEU A 328 18.99 -2.16 -3.20
N ARG A 329 20.13 -1.49 -3.00
CA ARG A 329 21.15 -1.32 -4.05
C ARG A 329 21.83 -2.64 -4.40
N ASP A 330 21.81 -3.60 -3.49
CA ASP A 330 22.41 -4.92 -3.70
C ASP A 330 21.49 -5.82 -4.53
N LEU A 331 20.19 -5.47 -4.62
CA LEU A 331 19.21 -6.21 -5.41
C LEU A 331 19.51 -6.02 -6.91
N ARG A 332 19.84 -7.14 -7.56
CA ARG A 332 20.12 -7.20 -8.99
C ARG A 332 18.85 -7.53 -9.76
N ILE A 333 18.64 -6.79 -10.84
CA ILE A 333 17.47 -6.89 -11.70
C ILE A 333 17.96 -7.12 -13.11
N GLU A 334 17.41 -8.12 -13.77
CA GLU A 334 17.59 -8.29 -15.21
C GLU A 334 16.65 -7.32 -15.91
N VAL A 335 17.20 -6.49 -16.79
CA VAL A 335 16.41 -5.50 -17.54
C VAL A 335 16.63 -5.63 -19.04
N LYS A 336 15.59 -5.26 -19.78
CA LYS A 336 15.60 -5.12 -21.23
C LYS A 336 14.92 -3.82 -21.65
N THR A 337 15.48 -3.14 -22.62
CA THR A 337 14.95 -1.87 -23.13
C THR A 337 15.53 -1.58 -24.51
N SER A 338 15.19 -0.43 -25.08
CA SER A 338 15.86 0.08 -26.28
C SER A 338 16.19 1.55 -26.09
N LEU A 339 17.36 1.96 -26.59
CA LEU A 339 17.81 3.35 -26.61
C LEU A 339 18.27 3.68 -28.02
N GLN A 340 17.73 4.74 -28.61
CA GLN A 340 18.04 5.15 -29.99
C GLN A 340 17.84 4.04 -31.04
N GLY A 341 16.85 3.16 -30.79
CA GLY A 341 16.54 2.00 -31.63
C GLY A 341 17.48 0.81 -31.46
N GLN A 342 18.46 0.87 -30.55
CA GLN A 342 19.34 -0.24 -30.23
C GLN A 342 18.84 -0.98 -28.98
N PRO A 343 18.77 -2.32 -28.99
CA PRO A 343 18.41 -3.08 -27.81
C PRO A 343 19.49 -2.99 -26.75
N LEU A 344 19.07 -2.73 -25.51
CA LEU A 344 19.92 -2.76 -24.33
C LEU A 344 19.40 -3.84 -23.39
N GLY A 345 20.30 -4.58 -22.76
CA GLY A 345 19.92 -5.58 -21.78
C GLY A 345 21.08 -6.03 -20.93
N GLY A 346 20.77 -6.42 -19.69
CA GLY A 346 21.78 -6.84 -18.73
C GLY A 346 21.25 -6.82 -17.30
N GLN A 347 22.17 -7.04 -16.36
CA GLN A 347 21.87 -6.99 -14.93
C GLN A 347 22.39 -5.70 -14.33
N ILE A 348 21.53 -5.04 -13.55
CA ILE A 348 21.81 -3.76 -12.93
C ILE A 348 21.31 -3.76 -11.48
N PRO A 349 21.89 -2.92 -10.61
CA PRO A 349 21.33 -2.70 -9.28
C PRO A 349 20.01 -1.90 -9.38
N TRP A 350 19.16 -2.00 -8.36
CA TRP A 350 17.92 -1.19 -8.24
C TRP A 350 18.18 0.33 -8.17
N ASP A 351 19.42 0.77 -7.96
CA ASP A 351 19.75 2.19 -7.75
C ASP A 351 19.29 3.09 -8.92
N GLY A 352 18.55 4.16 -8.57
CA GLY A 352 17.98 5.10 -9.53
C GLY A 352 16.77 4.58 -10.32
N LEU A 353 16.18 3.46 -9.91
CA LEU A 353 14.97 2.90 -10.52
C LEU A 353 13.78 2.90 -9.56
N GLU A 354 12.60 3.02 -10.14
CA GLU A 354 11.33 2.78 -9.46
C GLU A 354 10.45 1.86 -10.29
N VAL A 355 9.53 1.16 -9.63
CA VAL A 355 8.51 0.35 -10.30
C VAL A 355 7.65 1.27 -11.16
N ALA A 356 7.42 0.87 -12.40
CA ALA A 356 6.50 1.53 -13.32
C ALA A 356 5.23 0.69 -13.53
N GLU A 357 5.36 -0.64 -13.49
CA GLU A 357 4.27 -1.59 -13.67
C GLU A 357 4.59 -2.89 -12.94
N ALA A 358 3.64 -3.39 -12.15
CA ALA A 358 3.75 -4.65 -11.43
C ALA A 358 2.37 -5.28 -11.18
N GLU A 359 2.35 -6.60 -11.09
CA GLU A 359 1.20 -7.39 -10.64
C GLU A 359 1.37 -7.74 -9.16
N THR A 360 0.32 -7.57 -8.38
CA THR A 360 0.29 -7.90 -6.94
C THR A 360 -0.68 -9.04 -6.68
N GLU A 361 -0.27 -10.01 -5.88
CA GLU A 361 -1.18 -11.07 -5.42
C GLU A 361 -2.04 -10.57 -4.25
N MET A 362 -3.36 -10.65 -4.42
CA MET A 362 -4.35 -10.19 -3.44
C MET A 362 -5.23 -11.32 -2.92
N PHE A 363 -5.33 -12.43 -3.65
CA PHE A 363 -6.28 -13.50 -3.40
C PHE A 363 -5.53 -14.81 -3.20
N PHE A 364 -5.80 -15.46 -2.06
CA PHE A 364 -5.13 -16.68 -1.67
C PHE A 364 -6.16 -17.74 -1.28
N GLU A 365 -5.94 -18.98 -1.70
CA GLU A 365 -6.80 -20.12 -1.30
C GLU A 365 -6.56 -20.54 0.17
N LYS A 366 -5.34 -20.33 0.66
CA LYS A 366 -4.89 -20.60 2.03
C LYS A 366 -4.05 -19.44 2.51
N GLU A 367 -3.98 -19.27 3.83
CA GLU A 367 -3.16 -18.23 4.42
C GLU A 367 -1.69 -18.39 4.00
N PRO A 368 -1.09 -17.37 3.35
CA PRO A 368 0.30 -17.45 2.90
C PRO A 368 1.23 -17.49 4.11
N ALA A 369 2.29 -18.31 4.03
CA ALA A 369 3.27 -18.44 5.10
C ALA A 369 3.97 -17.11 5.42
N ILE A 370 4.18 -16.28 4.40
CA ILE A 370 4.65 -14.90 4.52
C ILE A 370 3.51 -14.02 4.01
N PRO A 371 2.81 -13.27 4.86
CA PRO A 371 1.71 -12.42 4.40
C PRO A 371 2.21 -11.20 3.62
N PRO A 372 1.47 -10.73 2.60
CA PRO A 372 1.81 -9.48 1.93
C PRO A 372 1.66 -8.28 2.89
N PRO A 373 2.40 -7.19 2.69
CA PRO A 373 2.32 -5.99 3.53
C PRO A 373 1.12 -5.08 3.20
N TRP A 374 0.10 -5.59 2.53
CA TRP A 374 -1.14 -4.90 2.16
C TRP A 374 -2.36 -5.75 2.52
N PRO A 375 -3.58 -5.16 2.55
CA PRO A 375 -4.79 -5.95 2.76
C PRO A 375 -4.92 -7.05 1.70
N TYR A 376 -5.21 -8.27 2.10
CA TYR A 376 -5.30 -9.45 1.23
C TYR A 376 -6.52 -10.30 1.56
N ILE A 377 -6.87 -11.24 0.70
CA ILE A 377 -8.09 -12.03 0.80
C ILE A 377 -7.75 -13.51 0.87
N VAL A 378 -8.26 -14.20 1.88
CA VAL A 378 -8.14 -15.65 2.06
C VAL A 378 -9.53 -16.26 2.11
N GLN A 379 -9.88 -17.14 1.17
CA GLN A 379 -11.19 -17.83 1.15
C GLN A 379 -12.41 -16.89 1.26
N SER A 380 -12.32 -15.69 0.69
CA SER A 380 -13.33 -14.60 0.76
C SER A 380 -13.36 -13.78 2.05
N GLU A 381 -12.40 -13.97 2.96
CA GLU A 381 -12.19 -13.11 4.12
C GLU A 381 -11.05 -12.14 3.85
N ALA A 382 -11.30 -10.85 3.98
CA ALA A 382 -10.26 -9.84 3.92
C ALA A 382 -9.48 -9.82 5.23
N LYS A 383 -8.16 -9.81 5.12
CA LYS A 383 -7.20 -9.73 6.23
C LYS A 383 -6.34 -8.49 6.07
N LEU A 384 -6.00 -7.88 7.20
CA LEU A 384 -5.03 -6.79 7.25
C LEU A 384 -3.62 -7.36 7.48
N PRO A 385 -2.57 -6.69 6.99
CA PRO A 385 -1.21 -7.15 7.19
C PRO A 385 -0.87 -7.18 8.67
N ASN A 386 -0.22 -8.27 9.11
CA ASN A 386 0.22 -8.42 10.49
C ASN A 386 1.57 -7.71 10.68
N THR A 387 1.51 -6.42 11.03
CA THR A 387 2.66 -5.59 11.36
C THR A 387 2.84 -5.45 12.87
N LEU A 388 3.98 -4.88 13.32
CA LEU A 388 4.21 -4.60 14.74
C LEU A 388 3.11 -3.70 15.33
N GLU A 389 2.69 -2.70 14.54
CA GLU A 389 1.55 -1.84 14.86
C GLU A 389 0.29 -2.36 14.16
N PRO A 390 -0.91 -2.18 14.75
CA PRO A 390 -2.16 -2.56 14.10
C PRO A 390 -2.37 -1.80 12.79
N ALA A 391 -2.68 -2.53 11.73
CA ALA A 391 -3.03 -1.94 10.44
C ALA A 391 -4.45 -1.36 10.46
N VAL A 392 -4.66 -0.27 9.73
CA VAL A 392 -5.96 0.41 9.60
C VAL A 392 -6.24 0.67 8.12
N VAL A 393 -7.50 0.50 7.71
CA VAL A 393 -7.96 0.89 6.38
C VAL A 393 -8.47 2.32 6.42
N LEU A 394 -7.98 3.14 5.49
CA LEU A 394 -8.40 4.53 5.35
C LEU A 394 -9.33 4.70 4.13
N PRO A 395 -10.29 5.63 4.19
CA PRO A 395 -11.08 6.01 3.04
C PRO A 395 -10.22 6.48 1.86
N LYS A 396 -10.65 6.21 0.62
CA LYS A 396 -9.90 6.53 -0.61
C LYS A 396 -9.47 7.98 -0.72
N HIS A 397 -10.20 8.94 -0.14
CA HIS A 397 -9.84 10.36 -0.20
C HIS A 397 -8.49 10.69 0.48
N TYR A 398 -8.04 9.89 1.46
CA TYR A 398 -6.72 10.07 2.06
C TYR A 398 -5.59 9.89 1.02
N GLN A 399 -5.82 9.05 0.01
CA GLN A 399 -4.87 8.87 -1.10
C GLN A 399 -4.67 10.18 -1.88
N ASN A 400 -5.73 10.97 -2.06
CA ASN A 400 -5.66 12.28 -2.73
C ASN A 400 -4.87 13.31 -1.91
N ASN A 401 -4.82 13.12 -0.59
CA ASN A 401 -4.00 13.92 0.33
C ASN A 401 -2.56 13.41 0.43
N GLY A 402 -2.15 12.50 -0.45
CA GLY A 402 -0.78 12.00 -0.55
C GLY A 402 -0.44 10.90 0.44
N VAL A 403 -1.42 10.34 1.16
CA VAL A 403 -1.23 9.16 2.02
C VAL A 403 -0.94 7.94 1.16
N LYS A 404 0.05 7.15 1.59
CA LYS A 404 0.50 5.94 0.91
C LYS A 404 0.49 4.77 1.87
N MET A 405 0.41 3.57 1.31
CA MET A 405 0.47 2.35 2.10
C MET A 405 1.77 2.24 2.90
N GLY A 406 1.68 1.84 4.17
CA GLY A 406 2.82 1.78 5.09
C GLY A 406 3.12 3.08 5.83
N ASP A 407 2.40 4.18 5.55
CA ASP A 407 2.40 5.35 6.43
C ASP A 407 1.93 4.98 7.84
N ILE A 408 2.54 5.58 8.86
CA ILE A 408 2.22 5.31 10.26
C ILE A 408 1.28 6.35 10.81
N GLY A 409 0.23 5.91 11.50
CA GLY A 409 -0.73 6.77 12.18
C GLY A 409 -0.72 6.59 13.69
N TYR A 410 -1.14 7.63 14.39
CA TYR A 410 -1.45 7.57 15.82
C TYR A 410 -2.84 8.14 16.05
N PHE A 411 -3.58 7.52 16.95
CA PHE A 411 -4.85 8.03 17.44
C PHE A 411 -4.64 8.68 18.79
N SER A 412 -4.98 9.97 18.88
CA SER A 412 -5.06 10.70 20.13
C SER A 412 -6.51 10.76 20.57
N TYR A 413 -6.82 10.05 21.66
CA TYR A 413 -8.08 10.16 22.36
C TYR A 413 -7.95 11.27 23.40
N GLY A 414 -7.76 12.50 22.91
CA GLY A 414 -7.81 13.66 23.79
C GLY A 414 -9.19 13.76 24.39
N ALA A 415 -9.29 13.68 25.72
CA ALA A 415 -10.43 14.27 26.40
C ALA A 415 -10.47 15.74 25.95
N ALA A 416 -11.56 16.17 25.32
CA ALA A 416 -11.85 17.57 25.19
C ALA A 416 -12.00 18.11 26.62
N THR A 417 -10.89 18.42 27.28
CA THR A 417 -10.90 19.27 28.46
C THR A 417 -11.15 20.66 27.91
N SER A 418 -12.43 20.99 27.80
CA SER A 418 -12.88 22.37 27.90
C SER A 418 -12.38 22.89 29.24
N SER A 419 -11.16 23.44 29.26
CA SER A 419 -10.80 24.40 30.29
C SER A 419 -11.79 25.55 30.15
N SER A 420 -12.58 25.71 31.20
CA SER A 420 -13.67 26.68 31.33
C SER A 420 -13.13 28.08 31.49
#